data_AF-A0A9E3QWU4-F1
#
_entry.id   AF-A0A9E3QWU4-F1
#
_cell.length_a   1.000
_cell.length_b   1.000
_cell.length_c   1.000
_cell.angle_alpha   90.00
_cell.angle_beta   90.00
_cell.angle_gamma   90.00
#
_symmetry.space_group_name_H-M   'P 1'
#
loop_
_entity.id
_entity.type
_entity.pdbx_description
1 polymer ?
#
loop_
_entity_poly.entity_id
_entity_poly.type
_entity_poly.pdbx_seq_one_letter_code
_entity_poly.pdbx_strand_id
1 'polypeptide(L)'
;MTRPLAPHRNSPAHQSGRVAADSANLGPRQPHQGETTLTPWATDGFTAAPPDAQPFTHSPQDTQPSDKHHHHHHHAGHGGHHAGGAGDGTTGGTDLNLGSFNVLGASHTTPGGEHPDQPGAIPRMKAAVKEIKKQKLDVIGFQEMQAPQLKEFMKLTDGKYGVYPGFKLGKRDTENSIAWNKEKYDLVEAHTIDVPYFNGNMRKMPVVTLRDKDTGQEVVMMNVHNPADTKRFHNQEAYRDKATAIELAEAKRMEQTTGLPVLFTGDFNETTEANQHVAAGSNLHAASDGRPAGIDHMYGSPAVKFTDFMRDHSKRVRYASDHPLLVGHVHIKG
;
A
#
# COMPACT_ATOMS: atom_id res chain seq x y z
N MET A 1 -28.13 51.72 -51.04
CA MET A 1 -29.35 51.16 -50.42
C MET A 1 -29.11 51.03 -48.93
N THR A 2 -30.03 51.57 -48.15
CA THR A 2 -29.92 51.99 -46.75
C THR A 2 -30.59 50.97 -45.80
N ARG A 3 -30.01 50.85 -44.58
CA ARG A 3 -30.45 50.20 -43.31
C ARG A 3 -31.96 50.25 -42.98
N PRO A 4 -32.53 49.38 -42.08
CA PRO A 4 -32.39 49.46 -40.58
C PRO A 4 -32.45 48.11 -39.80
N LEU A 5 -31.75 47.95 -38.66
CA LEU A 5 -32.10 48.11 -37.21
C LEU A 5 -33.19 47.16 -36.61
N ALA A 6 -32.87 46.62 -35.42
CA ALA A 6 -33.54 45.58 -34.61
C ALA A 6 -34.87 46.00 -33.91
N PRO A 7 -35.54 45.08 -33.17
CA PRO A 7 -35.47 45.20 -31.70
C PRO A 7 -35.51 43.88 -30.86
N HIS A 8 -35.12 44.04 -29.59
CA HIS A 8 -35.21 43.17 -28.41
C HIS A 8 -36.58 42.51 -28.13
N ARG A 9 -36.59 41.37 -27.39
CA ARG A 9 -37.43 41.13 -26.17
C ARG A 9 -37.12 39.83 -25.39
N ASN A 10 -36.85 40.02 -24.10
CA ASN A 10 -37.23 39.31 -22.87
C ASN A 10 -37.22 37.77 -22.69
N SER A 11 -36.47 37.35 -21.66
CA SER A 11 -36.68 36.16 -20.82
C SER A 11 -37.97 36.24 -19.98
N PRO A 12 -38.42 35.10 -19.41
CA PRO A 12 -38.49 35.06 -17.94
C PRO A 12 -38.03 33.74 -17.31
N ALA A 13 -37.60 33.89 -16.05
CA ALA A 13 -37.20 32.87 -15.10
C ALA A 13 -38.39 32.07 -14.55
N HIS A 14 -38.16 30.80 -14.21
CA HIS A 14 -39.04 30.02 -13.35
C HIS A 14 -38.37 29.79 -11.99
N GLN A 15 -38.89 30.48 -10.98
CA GLN A 15 -38.80 30.11 -9.57
C GLN A 15 -40.05 29.30 -9.19
N SER A 16 -39.84 28.18 -8.52
CA SER A 16 -40.76 27.57 -7.55
C SER A 16 -39.85 26.72 -6.64
N GLY A 17 -39.93 26.73 -5.32
CA GLY A 17 -41.00 27.11 -4.40
C GLY A 17 -40.97 26.02 -3.32
N ARG A 18 -40.15 26.21 -2.28
CA ARG A 18 -40.14 25.35 -1.08
C ARG A 18 -41.39 25.65 -0.26
N VAL A 19 -42.11 24.60 0.15
CA VAL A 19 -43.05 24.64 1.29
C VAL A 19 -42.71 23.47 2.19
N ALA A 20 -42.58 23.76 3.48
CA ALA A 20 -42.28 22.81 4.54
C ALA A 20 -43.57 22.22 5.15
N ALA A 21 -43.40 21.00 5.66
CA ALA A 21 -44.09 20.29 6.75
C ALA A 21 -45.53 20.68 7.15
N ASP A 22 -46.42 19.69 7.19
CA ASP A 22 -47.00 19.30 8.48
C ASP A 22 -47.54 17.86 8.51
N SER A 23 -47.73 17.38 9.74
CA SER A 23 -47.74 15.99 10.20
C SER A 23 -49.17 15.45 10.44
N ALA A 24 -49.46 14.18 10.14
CA ALA A 24 -50.51 13.40 10.85
C ALA A 24 -50.49 11.89 10.53
N ASN A 25 -49.92 11.11 11.44
CA ASN A 25 -50.56 10.01 12.17
C ASN A 25 -51.45 9.00 11.40
N LEU A 26 -50.92 7.80 11.11
CA LEU A 26 -51.69 6.56 11.08
C LEU A 26 -50.86 5.41 11.68
N GLY A 27 -51.47 4.73 12.67
CA GLY A 27 -50.88 3.67 13.49
C GLY A 27 -50.68 2.30 12.80
N PRO A 28 -50.43 1.25 13.60
CA PRO A 28 -49.45 0.23 13.27
C PRO A 28 -50.00 -0.91 12.38
N ARG A 29 -49.22 -1.33 11.39
CA ARG A 29 -49.40 -2.63 10.72
C ARG A 29 -48.41 -3.63 11.30
N GLN A 30 -48.94 -4.71 11.84
CA GLN A 30 -48.17 -5.90 12.24
C GLN A 30 -47.54 -6.59 11.02
N PRO A 31 -46.39 -7.25 11.18
CA PRO A 31 -45.67 -7.91 10.08
C PRO A 31 -46.22 -9.32 9.79
N HIS A 32 -46.37 -9.62 8.51
CA HIS A 32 -46.55 -10.99 8.02
C HIS A 32 -45.24 -11.76 8.18
N GLN A 33 -45.34 -12.92 8.82
CA GLN A 33 -44.31 -13.93 8.89
C GLN A 33 -44.14 -14.61 7.51
N GLY A 34 -42.92 -14.60 7.01
CA GLY A 34 -42.48 -15.41 5.88
C GLY A 34 -41.13 -16.01 6.24
N GLU A 35 -41.18 -17.26 6.70
CA GLU A 35 -40.01 -18.08 7.01
C GLU A 35 -39.15 -18.27 5.76
N THR A 36 -37.87 -17.90 5.85
CA THR A 36 -36.81 -18.48 5.03
C THR A 36 -35.68 -18.86 5.96
N THR A 37 -35.48 -20.17 6.08
CA THR A 37 -34.45 -20.84 6.87
C THR A 37 -33.07 -20.52 6.33
N LEU A 38 -32.28 -19.76 7.09
CA LEU A 38 -30.82 -19.71 6.96
C LEU A 38 -30.21 -20.36 8.20
N THR A 39 -29.43 -21.41 7.95
CA THR A 39 -28.64 -22.16 8.94
C THR A 39 -27.57 -21.28 9.60
N PRO A 40 -27.43 -21.30 10.94
CA PRO A 40 -26.35 -20.61 11.63
C PRO A 40 -25.07 -21.46 11.63
N TRP A 41 -23.93 -20.86 11.28
CA TRP A 41 -22.62 -21.40 11.59
C TRP A 41 -22.16 -20.81 12.92
N ALA A 42 -21.66 -21.70 13.77
CA ALA A 42 -21.38 -21.50 15.18
C ALA A 42 -20.41 -20.35 15.47
N THR A 43 -20.75 -19.58 16.50
CA THR A 43 -19.86 -18.67 17.21
C THR A 43 -19.13 -19.45 18.29
N ASP A 44 -17.85 -19.77 18.06
CA ASP A 44 -16.94 -20.12 19.14
C ASP A 44 -16.08 -18.91 19.48
N GLY A 45 -16.28 -18.42 20.71
CA GLY A 45 -15.51 -17.33 21.27
C GLY A 45 -14.09 -17.75 21.58
N PHE A 46 -13.14 -16.87 21.31
CA PHE A 46 -11.83 -16.91 21.92
C PHE A 46 -11.45 -15.51 22.41
N THR A 47 -11.37 -15.40 23.73
CA THR A 47 -10.70 -14.33 24.45
C THR A 47 -9.19 -14.46 24.21
N ALA A 48 -8.57 -13.45 23.60
CA ALA A 48 -7.12 -13.37 23.48
C ALA A 48 -6.54 -12.61 24.69
N ALA A 49 -5.79 -13.33 25.53
CA ALA A 49 -4.77 -12.79 26.41
C ALA A 49 -3.42 -12.77 25.67
N PRO A 50 -2.46 -11.89 26.03
CA PRO A 50 -1.25 -11.65 25.24
C PRO A 50 -0.19 -12.74 25.46
N PRO A 51 0.66 -13.06 24.46
CA PRO A 51 1.83 -13.88 24.70
C PRO A 51 3.01 -13.04 25.19
N ASP A 52 3.50 -13.39 26.38
CA ASP A 52 4.83 -13.07 26.88
C ASP A 52 5.89 -13.68 25.95
N ALA A 53 6.69 -12.83 25.29
CA ALA A 53 7.89 -13.25 24.57
C ALA A 53 9.07 -13.32 25.55
N GLN A 54 9.55 -14.53 25.83
CA GLN A 54 10.83 -14.76 26.50
C GLN A 54 11.96 -14.75 25.45
N PRO A 55 13.12 -14.13 25.73
CA PRO A 55 14.21 -14.04 24.76
C PRO A 55 15.06 -15.32 24.71
N PHE A 56 15.35 -15.79 23.48
CA PHE A 56 16.39 -16.79 23.23
C PHE A 56 17.77 -16.16 23.40
N THR A 57 18.53 -16.62 24.39
CA THR A 57 19.97 -16.36 24.50
C THR A 57 20.74 -17.42 23.72
N HIS A 58 21.72 -16.99 22.91
CA HIS A 58 22.77 -17.86 22.40
C HIS A 58 24.10 -17.32 22.92
N SER A 59 24.78 -18.13 23.73
CA SER A 59 26.18 -17.91 24.11
C SER A 59 27.11 -18.42 23.00
N PRO A 60 28.20 -17.69 22.68
CA PRO A 60 29.22 -18.17 21.76
C PRO A 60 30.23 -19.08 22.49
N GLN A 61 30.62 -20.19 21.86
CA GLN A 61 31.78 -20.98 22.27
C GLN A 61 32.96 -20.69 21.32
N ASP A 62 34.03 -20.18 21.92
CA ASP A 62 35.38 -20.07 21.39
C ASP A 62 35.95 -21.44 20.99
N THR A 63 36.56 -21.53 19.81
CA THR A 63 37.77 -22.34 19.58
C THR A 63 38.57 -21.83 18.36
N GLN A 64 39.82 -21.43 18.59
CA GLN A 64 40.96 -21.36 17.65
C GLN A 64 42.24 -21.55 18.50
N PRO A 65 43.42 -21.92 17.96
CA PRO A 65 43.75 -22.54 16.67
C PRO A 65 44.73 -23.73 16.80
N SER A 66 45.07 -24.40 15.69
CA SER A 66 46.33 -25.15 15.60
C SER A 66 46.98 -24.99 14.22
N ASP A 67 48.14 -24.34 14.21
CA ASP A 67 49.08 -24.24 13.10
C ASP A 67 49.69 -25.60 12.75
N LYS A 68 49.85 -25.89 11.44
CA LYS A 68 51.01 -26.61 10.90
C LYS A 68 51.36 -26.10 9.50
N HIS A 69 52.58 -25.56 9.40
CA HIS A 69 53.36 -25.22 8.21
C HIS A 69 53.43 -26.37 7.18
N HIS A 70 53.56 -26.05 5.89
CA HIS A 70 54.55 -26.62 4.95
C HIS A 70 54.83 -25.63 3.80
N HIS A 71 56.12 -25.45 3.48
CA HIS A 71 56.68 -24.65 2.39
C HIS A 71 56.57 -25.36 1.03
N HIS A 72 56.36 -24.62 -0.08
CA HIS A 72 57.40 -24.30 -1.08
C HIS A 72 56.87 -23.76 -2.45
N HIS A 73 57.64 -22.79 -2.96
CA HIS A 73 57.97 -22.44 -4.36
C HIS A 73 57.07 -21.55 -5.25
N HIS A 74 57.56 -20.30 -5.38
CA HIS A 74 57.66 -19.40 -6.54
C HIS A 74 56.97 -19.76 -7.89
N HIS A 75 56.17 -18.82 -8.39
CA HIS A 75 56.42 -18.21 -9.70
C HIS A 75 55.85 -16.78 -9.78
N ALA A 76 56.65 -15.86 -10.31
CA ALA A 76 56.33 -14.46 -10.52
C ALA A 76 55.40 -14.24 -11.72
N GLY A 77 54.49 -13.25 -11.61
CA GLY A 77 53.68 -12.73 -12.70
C GLY A 77 52.94 -11.48 -12.27
N HIS A 78 53.38 -10.32 -12.79
CA HIS A 78 52.90 -8.97 -12.50
C HIS A 78 51.40 -8.75 -12.75
N GLY A 79 50.79 -7.86 -11.96
CA GLY A 79 49.72 -6.98 -12.45
C GLY A 79 48.61 -6.65 -11.45
N GLY A 80 48.68 -5.46 -10.83
CA GLY A 80 47.50 -4.77 -10.31
C GLY A 80 47.23 -4.92 -8.82
N HIS A 81 47.95 -4.12 -8.01
CA HIS A 81 47.52 -3.78 -6.66
C HIS A 81 46.21 -2.96 -6.74
N HIS A 82 45.08 -3.57 -6.40
CA HIS A 82 43.99 -2.85 -5.76
C HIS A 82 43.98 -3.26 -4.30
N ALA A 83 44.66 -2.43 -3.50
CA ALA A 83 44.57 -2.45 -2.05
C ALA A 83 43.10 -2.35 -1.64
N GLY A 84 42.73 -3.16 -0.65
CA GLY A 84 41.45 -3.09 0.02
C GLY A 84 41.17 -1.67 0.51
N GLY A 85 40.09 -1.10 0.01
CA GLY A 85 39.32 -0.11 0.77
C GLY A 85 38.22 -0.89 1.47
N ALA A 86 38.35 -1.09 2.78
CA ALA A 86 37.17 -1.17 3.61
C ALA A 86 36.39 0.12 3.33
N GLY A 87 35.25 0.00 2.66
CA GLY A 87 34.40 1.14 2.35
C GLY A 87 34.02 1.79 3.66
N ASP A 88 34.56 2.98 3.87
CA ASP A 88 34.08 3.94 4.85
C ASP A 88 32.58 4.04 4.62
N GLY A 89 31.78 3.49 5.55
CA GLY A 89 30.34 3.46 5.46
C GLY A 89 29.87 4.88 5.37
N THR A 90 29.63 5.36 4.15
CA THR A 90 29.24 6.74 3.91
C THR A 90 28.00 6.96 4.75
N THR A 91 28.09 7.91 5.68
CA THR A 91 27.01 8.45 6.51
C THR A 91 25.95 9.20 5.66
N GLY A 92 25.73 8.73 4.43
CA GLY A 92 24.73 9.19 3.49
C GLY A 92 23.49 8.32 3.66
N GLY A 93 22.35 8.97 3.84
CA GLY A 93 21.07 8.31 3.99
C GLY A 93 20.67 7.38 2.83
N THR A 94 19.61 6.61 3.02
CA THR A 94 19.06 5.71 2.00
C THR A 94 18.20 6.46 0.99
N ASP A 95 18.42 6.21 -0.30
CA ASP A 95 17.59 6.72 -1.39
C ASP A 95 16.81 5.60 -2.09
N LEU A 96 15.51 5.79 -2.28
CA LEU A 96 14.67 4.84 -3.02
C LEU A 96 13.56 5.49 -3.84
N ASN A 97 13.13 4.78 -4.89
CA ASN A 97 11.89 5.11 -5.61
C ASN A 97 10.73 4.30 -5.02
N LEU A 98 9.82 4.97 -4.33
CA LEU A 98 8.65 4.36 -3.71
C LEU A 98 7.42 4.47 -4.63
N GLY A 99 6.60 3.41 -4.69
CA GLY A 99 5.30 3.45 -5.36
C GLY A 99 4.14 2.92 -4.54
N SER A 100 2.94 3.43 -4.84
CA SER A 100 1.66 2.88 -4.39
C SER A 100 0.77 2.64 -5.61
N PHE A 101 0.18 1.45 -5.76
CA PHE A 101 -0.64 1.15 -6.93
C PHE A 101 -1.76 0.15 -6.67
N ASN A 102 -3.01 0.62 -6.69
CA ASN A 102 -4.15 -0.26 -6.85
C ASN A 102 -4.17 -0.72 -8.31
N VAL A 103 -4.01 -2.02 -8.55
CA VAL A 103 -3.85 -2.58 -9.90
C VAL A 103 -5.15 -3.11 -10.49
N LEU A 104 -6.30 -2.76 -9.90
CA LEU A 104 -7.65 -3.19 -10.28
C LEU A 104 -7.77 -4.72 -10.32
N GLY A 105 -8.40 -5.31 -9.32
CA GLY A 105 -8.44 -6.76 -9.13
C GLY A 105 -8.95 -7.52 -10.35
N ALA A 106 -8.38 -8.70 -10.60
CA ALA A 106 -8.76 -9.56 -11.72
C ALA A 106 -10.29 -9.75 -11.81
N SER A 107 -10.96 -9.92 -10.66
CA SER A 107 -12.41 -10.06 -10.55
C SER A 107 -13.21 -8.89 -11.14
N HIS A 108 -12.70 -7.66 -11.07
CA HIS A 108 -13.40 -6.48 -11.59
C HIS A 108 -13.57 -6.53 -13.12
N THR A 109 -12.68 -7.24 -13.81
CA THR A 109 -12.66 -7.36 -15.28
C THR A 109 -13.18 -8.69 -15.81
N THR A 110 -13.80 -9.50 -14.94
CA THR A 110 -14.49 -10.74 -15.35
C THR A 110 -15.99 -10.49 -15.60
N PRO A 111 -16.70 -11.39 -16.30
CA PRO A 111 -18.16 -11.26 -16.45
C PRO A 111 -18.84 -11.11 -15.08
N GLY A 112 -19.62 -10.03 -14.92
CA GLY A 112 -20.29 -9.68 -13.65
C GLY A 112 -19.45 -8.81 -12.71
N GLY A 113 -18.21 -8.49 -13.05
CA GLY A 113 -17.40 -7.47 -12.37
C GLY A 113 -17.87 -6.04 -12.69
N GLU A 114 -17.27 -5.05 -12.02
CA GLU A 114 -17.62 -3.62 -12.17
C GLU A 114 -17.06 -3.01 -13.46
N HIS A 115 -16.00 -3.60 -14.01
CA HIS A 115 -15.30 -3.14 -15.21
C HIS A 115 -15.15 -4.27 -16.25
N PRO A 116 -16.25 -4.94 -16.67
CA PRO A 116 -16.17 -6.12 -17.53
C PRO A 116 -15.67 -5.80 -18.93
N ASP A 117 -15.78 -4.54 -19.36
CA ASP A 117 -15.31 -4.06 -20.68
C ASP A 117 -13.81 -3.71 -20.69
N GLN A 118 -13.16 -3.70 -19.53
CA GLN A 118 -11.71 -3.46 -19.46
C GLN A 118 -10.91 -4.73 -19.81
N PRO A 119 -9.66 -4.59 -20.27
CA PRO A 119 -8.79 -5.72 -20.51
C PRO A 119 -8.64 -6.61 -19.27
N GLY A 120 -8.51 -7.92 -19.48
CA GLY A 120 -8.29 -8.86 -18.39
C GLY A 120 -6.98 -8.61 -17.62
N ALA A 121 -6.87 -9.26 -16.47
CA ALA A 121 -5.80 -9.00 -15.49
C ALA A 121 -4.37 -9.14 -16.05
N ILE A 122 -4.12 -10.08 -16.97
CA ILE A 122 -2.77 -10.36 -17.50
C ILE A 122 -2.23 -9.22 -18.39
N PRO A 123 -2.93 -8.76 -19.45
CA PRO A 123 -2.53 -7.56 -20.19
C PRO A 123 -2.34 -6.32 -19.31
N ARG A 124 -3.21 -6.11 -18.33
CA ARG A 124 -3.12 -4.97 -17.41
C ARG A 124 -1.88 -5.05 -16.52
N MET A 125 -1.59 -6.23 -15.96
CA MET A 125 -0.38 -6.42 -15.16
C MET A 125 0.89 -6.23 -16.00
N LYS A 126 0.90 -6.62 -17.28
CA LYS A 126 1.99 -6.30 -18.20
C LYS A 126 2.21 -4.79 -18.37
N ALA A 127 1.13 -4.01 -18.44
CA ALA A 127 1.20 -2.56 -18.51
C ALA A 127 1.71 -1.95 -17.21
N ALA A 128 1.22 -2.43 -16.05
CA ALA A 128 1.70 -2.03 -14.74
C ALA A 128 3.21 -2.31 -14.57
N VAL A 129 3.69 -3.52 -14.86
CA VAL A 129 5.14 -3.85 -14.76
C VAL A 129 6.00 -3.01 -15.69
N LYS A 130 5.51 -2.67 -16.88
CA LYS A 130 6.24 -1.75 -17.78
C LYS A 130 6.37 -0.35 -17.17
N GLU A 131 5.36 0.12 -16.44
CA GLU A 131 5.46 1.42 -15.76
C GLU A 131 6.37 1.34 -14.52
N ILE A 132 6.23 0.29 -13.70
CA ILE A 132 7.13 0.03 -12.56
C ILE A 132 8.61 0.05 -13.01
N LYS A 133 8.92 -0.65 -14.10
CA LYS A 133 10.28 -0.66 -14.68
C LYS A 133 10.72 0.70 -15.22
N LYS A 134 9.80 1.45 -15.85
CA LYS A 134 10.08 2.80 -16.37
C LYS A 134 10.41 3.77 -15.24
N GLN A 135 9.66 3.69 -14.14
CA GLN A 135 9.84 4.53 -12.95
C GLN A 135 10.96 4.02 -12.02
N LYS A 136 11.55 2.85 -12.32
CA LYS A 136 12.62 2.22 -11.55
C LYS A 136 12.25 2.08 -10.06
N LEU A 137 11.01 1.68 -9.78
CA LEU A 137 10.53 1.57 -8.41
C LEU A 137 11.31 0.50 -7.65
N ASP A 138 11.73 0.82 -6.45
CA ASP A 138 12.49 -0.08 -5.59
C ASP A 138 11.59 -0.79 -4.58
N VAL A 139 10.57 -0.09 -4.06
CA VAL A 139 9.56 -0.64 -3.16
C VAL A 139 8.18 -0.22 -3.65
N ILE A 140 7.22 -1.15 -3.69
CA ILE A 140 5.84 -0.89 -4.15
C ILE A 140 4.84 -1.50 -3.17
N GLY A 141 3.89 -0.70 -2.69
CA GLY A 141 2.66 -1.18 -2.08
C GLY A 141 1.58 -1.40 -3.14
N PHE A 142 1.03 -2.61 -3.25
CA PHE A 142 -0.05 -2.93 -4.17
C PHE A 142 -1.39 -3.04 -3.46
N GLN A 143 -2.46 -2.64 -4.13
CA GLN A 143 -3.83 -2.96 -3.72
C GLN A 143 -4.55 -3.72 -4.84
N GLU A 144 -5.48 -4.59 -4.46
CA GLU A 144 -6.22 -5.49 -5.36
C GLU A 144 -5.37 -6.40 -6.26
N MET A 145 -4.09 -6.63 -5.94
CA MET A 145 -3.24 -7.54 -6.71
C MET A 145 -3.64 -9.01 -6.47
N GLN A 146 -4.68 -9.46 -7.15
CA GLN A 146 -5.18 -10.83 -7.01
C GLN A 146 -4.21 -11.85 -7.60
N ALA A 147 -4.37 -13.12 -7.20
CA ALA A 147 -3.46 -14.21 -7.54
C ALA A 147 -3.00 -14.28 -9.03
N PRO A 148 -3.85 -14.08 -10.05
CA PRO A 148 -3.41 -14.06 -11.45
C PRO A 148 -2.45 -12.90 -11.75
N GLN A 149 -2.69 -11.72 -11.18
CA GLN A 149 -1.84 -10.55 -11.33
C GLN A 149 -0.50 -10.75 -10.61
N LEU A 150 -0.52 -11.25 -9.36
CA LEU A 150 0.72 -11.56 -8.65
C LEU A 150 1.56 -12.58 -9.41
N LYS A 151 0.96 -13.65 -9.95
CA LYS A 151 1.68 -14.65 -10.75
C LYS A 151 2.34 -14.03 -11.98
N GLU A 152 1.63 -13.15 -12.68
CA GLU A 152 2.17 -12.46 -13.85
C GLU A 152 3.23 -11.43 -13.46
N PHE A 153 3.07 -10.70 -12.35
CA PHE A 153 4.09 -9.80 -11.81
C PHE A 153 5.40 -10.55 -11.55
N MET A 154 5.34 -11.65 -10.79
CA MET A 154 6.52 -12.47 -10.46
C MET A 154 7.21 -13.01 -11.72
N LYS A 155 6.43 -13.43 -12.72
CA LYS A 155 6.95 -13.89 -14.02
C LYS A 155 7.62 -12.76 -14.79
N LEU A 156 7.00 -11.59 -14.89
CA LEU A 156 7.51 -10.47 -15.70
C LEU A 156 8.70 -9.76 -15.05
N THR A 157 8.83 -9.85 -13.73
CA THR A 157 9.99 -9.36 -12.99
C THR A 157 11.09 -10.40 -12.82
N ASP A 158 10.87 -11.63 -13.31
CA ASP A 158 11.82 -12.75 -13.22
C ASP A 158 12.31 -12.97 -11.77
N GLY A 159 11.39 -12.84 -10.82
CA GLY A 159 11.69 -12.99 -9.39
C GLY A 159 12.64 -11.94 -8.81
N LYS A 160 12.97 -10.86 -9.52
CA LYS A 160 13.84 -9.77 -9.00
C LYS A 160 13.27 -9.04 -7.79
N TYR A 161 11.95 -9.10 -7.62
CA TYR A 161 11.27 -8.54 -6.46
C TYR A 161 10.96 -9.63 -5.43
N GLY A 162 11.21 -9.34 -4.16
CA GLY A 162 10.57 -10.03 -3.05
C GLY A 162 9.14 -9.54 -2.92
N VAL A 163 8.25 -10.37 -2.39
CA VAL A 163 6.84 -10.01 -2.20
C VAL A 163 6.33 -10.58 -0.88
N TYR A 164 5.60 -9.76 -0.12
CA TYR A 164 4.96 -10.15 1.12
C TYR A 164 3.54 -9.54 1.24
N PRO A 165 2.51 -10.31 1.66
CA PRO A 165 2.60 -11.75 1.97
C PRO A 165 2.70 -12.60 0.71
N GLY A 166 2.40 -12.04 -0.47
CA GLY A 166 2.34 -12.81 -1.71
C GLY A 166 1.41 -14.01 -1.54
N PHE A 167 1.88 -15.20 -1.91
CA PHE A 167 1.10 -16.44 -1.73
C PHE A 167 1.21 -17.07 -0.32
N LYS A 168 2.00 -16.51 0.60
CA LYS A 168 2.29 -17.15 1.90
C LYS A 168 1.06 -17.35 2.79
N LEU A 169 0.10 -16.42 2.75
CA LEU A 169 -1.10 -16.46 3.59
C LEU A 169 -2.34 -16.98 2.84
N GLY A 170 -2.20 -17.27 1.54
CA GLY A 170 -3.29 -17.75 0.69
C GLY A 170 -3.58 -16.80 -0.49
N LYS A 171 -4.48 -17.24 -1.38
CA LYS A 171 -4.79 -16.49 -2.61
C LYS A 171 -5.50 -15.15 -2.35
N ARG A 172 -6.25 -15.04 -1.26
CA ARG A 172 -7.03 -13.85 -0.91
C ARG A 172 -6.14 -12.72 -0.37
N ASP A 173 -5.04 -13.08 0.29
CA ASP A 173 -4.14 -12.13 0.94
C ASP A 173 -3.06 -11.58 -0.01
N THR A 174 -3.05 -11.99 -1.28
CA THR A 174 -2.14 -11.42 -2.29
C THR A 174 -2.47 -9.94 -2.56
N GLU A 175 -3.72 -9.54 -2.36
CA GLU A 175 -4.30 -8.26 -2.82
C GLU A 175 -3.52 -7.04 -2.35
N ASN A 176 -3.04 -7.06 -1.10
CA ASN A 176 -2.41 -5.90 -0.46
C ASN A 176 -0.89 -5.99 -0.40
N SER A 177 -0.26 -6.84 -1.22
CA SER A 177 1.16 -7.18 -1.04
C SER A 177 2.10 -6.00 -1.24
N ILE A 178 3.20 -6.00 -0.49
CA ILE A 178 4.37 -5.14 -0.71
C ILE A 178 5.39 -5.93 -1.53
N ALA A 179 5.98 -5.29 -2.53
CA ALA A 179 7.10 -5.82 -3.30
C ALA A 179 8.35 -4.94 -3.15
N TRP A 180 9.53 -5.53 -3.11
CA TRP A 180 10.80 -4.81 -3.01
C TRP A 180 11.88 -5.40 -3.93
N ASN A 181 12.74 -4.55 -4.49
CA ASN A 181 13.86 -4.95 -5.31
C ASN A 181 14.92 -5.67 -4.46
N LYS A 182 15.12 -6.98 -4.69
CA LYS A 182 16.06 -7.79 -3.90
C LYS A 182 17.53 -7.49 -4.17
N GLU A 183 17.84 -6.80 -5.27
CA GLU A 183 19.20 -6.34 -5.53
C GLU A 183 19.60 -5.22 -4.56
N LYS A 184 18.62 -4.45 -4.05
CA LYS A 184 18.85 -3.33 -3.12
C LYS A 184 18.47 -3.62 -1.67
N TYR A 185 17.48 -4.47 -1.43
CA TYR A 185 16.92 -4.67 -0.09
C TYR A 185 16.91 -6.13 0.33
N ASP A 186 17.31 -6.38 1.57
CA ASP A 186 17.02 -7.62 2.28
C ASP A 186 15.78 -7.45 3.16
N LEU A 187 14.98 -8.53 3.27
CA LEU A 187 13.88 -8.58 4.21
C LEU A 187 14.43 -8.92 5.60
N VAL A 188 14.19 -8.04 6.58
CA VAL A 188 14.57 -8.25 7.98
C VAL A 188 13.44 -8.93 8.73
N GLU A 189 12.24 -8.35 8.65
CA GLU A 189 11.04 -8.82 9.34
C GLU A 189 9.80 -8.59 8.47
N ALA A 190 8.77 -9.42 8.66
CA ALA A 190 7.47 -9.22 8.04
C ALA A 190 6.35 -9.76 8.92
N HIS A 191 5.27 -8.99 9.02
CA HIS A 191 4.04 -9.37 9.72
C HIS A 191 2.84 -8.72 9.06
N THR A 192 1.64 -9.02 9.57
CA THR A 192 0.40 -8.36 9.13
C THR A 192 -0.33 -7.80 10.33
N ILE A 193 -1.02 -6.68 10.13
CA ILE A 193 -2.07 -6.21 11.03
C ILE A 193 -3.44 -6.56 10.46
N ASP A 194 -4.42 -6.79 11.32
CA ASP A 194 -5.81 -7.00 10.93
C ASP A 194 -6.59 -5.68 11.05
N VAL A 195 -7.27 -5.29 9.97
CA VAL A 195 -8.15 -4.11 9.94
C VAL A 195 -9.56 -4.51 9.53
N PRO A 196 -10.61 -3.83 10.04
CA PRO A 196 -11.97 -4.04 9.55
C PRO A 196 -12.09 -3.55 8.11
N TYR A 197 -12.69 -4.37 7.26
CA TYR A 197 -12.97 -4.05 5.87
C TYR A 197 -14.49 -4.09 5.64
N PHE A 198 -14.96 -4.55 4.47
CA PHE A 198 -16.39 -4.59 4.16
C PHE A 198 -17.23 -5.26 5.25
N ASN A 199 -18.18 -4.50 5.81
CA ASN A 199 -19.07 -4.91 6.90
C ASN A 199 -18.33 -5.48 8.13
N GLY A 200 -17.12 -4.96 8.41
CA GLY A 200 -16.32 -5.34 9.58
C GLY A 200 -15.56 -6.66 9.43
N ASN A 201 -15.62 -7.31 8.27
CA ASN A 201 -14.80 -8.50 8.02
C ASN A 201 -13.33 -8.12 8.01
N MET A 202 -12.51 -8.88 8.73
CA MET A 202 -11.09 -8.55 8.87
C MET A 202 -10.32 -8.81 7.57
N ARG A 203 -9.36 -7.92 7.29
CA ARG A 203 -8.37 -8.05 6.23
C ARG A 203 -6.98 -7.79 6.77
N LYS A 204 -6.02 -8.51 6.20
CA LYS A 204 -4.61 -8.41 6.55
C LYS A 204 -3.94 -7.31 5.72
N MET A 205 -3.26 -6.40 6.42
CA MET A 205 -2.41 -5.38 5.83
C MET A 205 -0.95 -5.69 6.15
N PRO A 206 -0.07 -5.83 5.15
CA PRO A 206 1.32 -6.19 5.41
C PRO A 206 2.15 -5.02 5.94
N VAL A 207 3.10 -5.41 6.78
CA VAL A 207 4.20 -4.58 7.25
C VAL A 207 5.49 -5.36 7.01
N VAL A 208 6.50 -4.70 6.46
CA VAL A 208 7.84 -5.28 6.26
C VAL A 208 8.90 -4.33 6.78
N THR A 209 9.96 -4.88 7.38
CA THR A 209 11.19 -4.15 7.64
C THR A 209 12.21 -4.56 6.58
N LEU A 210 12.73 -3.59 5.85
CA LEU A 210 13.70 -3.78 4.77
C LEU A 210 15.03 -3.15 5.18
N ARG A 211 16.13 -3.85 4.90
CA ARG A 211 17.48 -3.32 5.06
C ARG A 211 18.06 -2.99 3.71
N ASP A 212 18.47 -1.73 3.52
CA ASP A 212 19.23 -1.31 2.36
C ASP A 212 20.61 -1.99 2.38
N LYS A 213 21.00 -2.62 1.27
CA LYS A 213 22.24 -3.38 1.16
C LYS A 213 23.48 -2.51 1.06
N ASP A 214 23.33 -1.30 0.52
CA ASP A 214 24.45 -0.40 0.29
C ASP A 214 24.76 0.39 1.56
N THR A 215 23.73 0.87 2.26
CA THR A 215 23.90 1.70 3.48
C THR A 215 23.79 0.92 4.78
N GLY A 216 23.17 -0.26 4.77
CA GLY A 216 22.83 -1.04 5.96
C GLY A 216 21.66 -0.46 6.78
N GLN A 217 21.08 0.66 6.36
CA GLN A 217 19.96 1.30 7.05
C GLN A 217 18.67 0.48 6.88
N GLU A 218 17.88 0.41 7.94
CA GLU A 218 16.57 -0.25 7.92
C GLU A 218 15.41 0.74 7.83
N VAL A 219 14.35 0.34 7.14
CA VAL A 219 13.12 1.10 6.98
C VAL A 219 11.91 0.17 7.10
N VAL A 220 10.88 0.63 7.80
CA VAL A 220 9.59 -0.04 7.88
C VAL A 220 8.70 0.43 6.75
N MET A 221 8.07 -0.50 6.04
CA MET A 221 7.11 -0.22 4.98
C MET A 221 5.76 -0.87 5.32
N MET A 222 4.72 -0.04 5.32
CA MET A 222 3.33 -0.45 5.51
C MET A 222 2.52 -0.19 4.25
N ASN A 223 1.58 -1.09 3.95
CA ASN A 223 0.67 -0.91 2.82
C ASN A 223 -0.76 -1.32 3.16
N VAL A 224 -1.73 -0.48 2.81
CA VAL A 224 -3.14 -0.68 3.18
C VAL A 224 -4.11 -0.58 2.01
N HIS A 225 -5.31 -1.12 2.23
CA HIS A 225 -6.47 -0.94 1.39
C HIS A 225 -7.73 -0.92 2.27
N ASN A 226 -8.34 0.26 2.42
CA ASN A 226 -9.50 0.49 3.30
C ASN A 226 -10.82 0.34 2.55
N PRO A 227 -11.94 0.02 3.23
CA PRO A 227 -13.17 -0.33 2.53
C PRO A 227 -13.81 0.88 1.82
N ALA A 228 -14.07 0.72 0.52
CA ALA A 228 -14.80 1.69 -0.28
C ALA A 228 -16.31 1.71 0.04
N ASP A 229 -17.00 2.81 -0.28
CA ASP A 229 -18.43 2.76 -0.50
C ASP A 229 -18.73 2.28 -1.93
N THR A 230 -19.40 1.14 -2.06
CA THR A 230 -19.72 0.51 -3.34
C THR A 230 -21.22 0.30 -3.50
N LYS A 231 -21.66 -0.19 -4.67
CA LYS A 231 -23.07 -0.59 -4.87
C LYS A 231 -23.50 -1.78 -4.00
N ARG A 232 -22.55 -2.59 -3.52
CA ARG A 232 -22.81 -3.79 -2.72
C ARG A 232 -22.60 -3.55 -1.23
N PHE A 233 -21.64 -2.71 -0.90
CA PHE A 233 -21.23 -2.39 0.47
C PHE A 233 -21.35 -0.88 0.66
N HIS A 234 -22.46 -0.44 1.25
CA HIS A 234 -22.74 0.96 1.53
C HIS A 234 -22.37 1.30 2.98
N ASN A 235 -22.13 2.58 3.27
CA ASN A 235 -21.90 3.11 4.61
C ASN A 235 -20.68 2.48 5.31
N GLN A 236 -19.55 2.45 4.62
CA GLN A 236 -18.31 1.84 5.13
C GLN A 236 -17.43 2.78 5.97
N GLU A 237 -17.84 4.04 6.16
CA GLU A 237 -17.08 5.07 6.89
C GLU A 237 -16.58 4.60 8.26
N ALA A 238 -17.46 4.08 9.11
CA ALA A 238 -17.08 3.62 10.44
C ALA A 238 -16.03 2.51 10.43
N TYR A 239 -15.95 1.71 9.36
CA TYR A 239 -14.91 0.72 9.18
C TYR A 239 -13.61 1.34 8.64
N ARG A 240 -13.68 2.32 7.73
CA ARG A 240 -12.51 3.09 7.30
C ARG A 240 -11.85 3.84 8.44
N ASP A 241 -12.63 4.51 9.30
CA ASP A 241 -12.12 5.22 10.47
C ASP A 241 -11.37 4.28 11.40
N LYS A 242 -11.98 3.14 11.70
CA LYS A 242 -11.38 2.15 12.58
C LYS A 242 -10.15 1.51 11.97
N ALA A 243 -10.14 1.23 10.67
CA ALA A 243 -8.97 0.73 9.96
C ALA A 243 -7.82 1.75 10.03
N THR A 244 -8.09 3.00 9.64
CA THR A 244 -7.12 4.11 9.68
C THR A 244 -6.54 4.29 11.09
N ALA A 245 -7.36 4.22 12.14
CA ALA A 245 -6.89 4.32 13.52
C ALA A 245 -5.93 3.18 13.91
N ILE A 246 -6.21 1.93 13.51
CA ILE A 246 -5.33 0.78 13.74
C ILE A 246 -4.01 0.94 12.98
N GLU A 247 -4.08 1.39 11.73
CA GLU A 247 -2.92 1.58 10.86
C GLU A 247 -1.98 2.66 11.38
N LEU A 248 -2.52 3.78 11.83
CA LEU A 248 -1.73 4.85 12.45
C LEU A 248 -1.13 4.42 13.80
N ALA A 249 -1.87 3.65 14.59
CA ALA A 249 -1.35 3.08 15.82
C ALA A 249 -0.17 2.14 15.55
N GLU A 250 -0.25 1.33 14.49
CA GLU A 250 0.85 0.45 14.09
C GLU A 250 2.06 1.22 13.57
N ALA A 251 1.87 2.22 12.70
CA ALA A 251 2.97 3.06 12.21
C ALA A 251 3.72 3.73 13.37
N LYS A 252 2.97 4.29 14.32
CA LYS A 252 3.51 4.88 15.56
C LYS A 252 4.22 3.83 16.41
N ARG A 253 3.64 2.65 16.59
CA ARG A 253 4.26 1.56 17.37
C ARG A 253 5.59 1.15 16.76
N MET A 254 5.65 0.98 15.44
CA MET A 254 6.88 0.61 14.74
C MET A 254 7.96 1.67 14.94
N GLU A 255 7.66 2.94 14.72
CA GLU A 255 8.62 4.03 14.96
C GLU A 255 9.10 4.06 16.41
N GLN A 256 8.20 3.94 17.38
CA GLN A 256 8.53 4.02 18.81
C GLN A 256 9.35 2.84 19.32
N THR A 257 9.06 1.63 18.83
CA THR A 257 9.69 0.40 19.35
C THR A 257 10.99 0.06 18.64
N THR A 258 11.13 0.45 17.37
CA THR A 258 12.32 0.14 16.56
C THR A 258 13.24 1.34 16.37
N GLY A 259 12.72 2.56 16.50
CA GLY A 259 13.44 3.78 16.11
C GLY A 259 13.63 3.94 14.60
N LEU A 260 13.04 3.05 13.78
CA LEU A 260 13.21 3.06 12.34
C LEU A 260 12.27 4.05 11.64
N PRO A 261 12.71 4.65 10.52
CA PRO A 261 11.84 5.40 9.62
C PRO A 261 10.68 4.52 9.09
N VAL A 262 9.50 5.12 8.96
CA VAL A 262 8.30 4.45 8.47
C VAL A 262 7.86 5.08 7.15
N LEU A 263 7.66 4.24 6.14
CA LEU A 263 6.99 4.55 4.88
C LEU A 263 5.61 3.89 4.89
N PHE A 264 4.59 4.62 4.45
CA PHE A 264 3.22 4.13 4.51
C PHE A 264 2.45 4.51 3.24
N THR A 265 2.05 3.51 2.46
CA THR A 265 1.24 3.69 1.24
C THR A 265 -0.13 3.04 1.36
N GLY A 266 -1.05 3.43 0.50
CA GLY A 266 -2.28 2.66 0.36
C GLY A 266 -3.35 3.35 -0.48
N ASP A 267 -4.40 2.59 -0.74
CA ASP A 267 -5.70 3.10 -1.12
C ASP A 267 -6.55 3.20 0.15
N PHE A 268 -6.74 4.42 0.64
CA PHE A 268 -7.47 4.66 1.88
C PHE A 268 -8.98 4.73 1.65
N ASN A 269 -9.44 4.75 0.38
CA ASN A 269 -10.81 5.06 0.02
C ASN A 269 -11.37 6.34 0.67
N GLU A 270 -10.47 7.25 1.04
CA GLU A 270 -10.79 8.51 1.70
C GLU A 270 -9.83 9.60 1.21
N THR A 271 -10.32 10.85 1.11
CA THR A 271 -9.58 11.97 0.52
C THR A 271 -8.95 12.88 1.57
N THR A 272 -9.73 13.82 2.11
CA THR A 272 -9.25 14.85 3.02
C THR A 272 -9.16 14.32 4.44
N GLU A 273 -10.11 13.49 4.85
CA GLU A 273 -10.18 12.96 6.22
C GLU A 273 -9.00 12.02 6.52
N ALA A 274 -8.53 11.23 5.55
CA ALA A 274 -7.31 10.43 5.69
C ALA A 274 -6.11 11.31 6.10
N ASN A 275 -5.91 12.44 5.43
CA ASN A 275 -4.84 13.38 5.77
C ASN A 275 -5.04 14.02 7.15
N GLN A 276 -6.28 14.32 7.54
CA GLN A 276 -6.59 14.88 8.85
C GLN A 276 -6.30 13.86 9.97
N HIS A 277 -6.71 12.60 9.79
CA HIS A 277 -6.44 11.52 10.73
C HIS A 277 -4.94 11.25 10.85
N VAL A 278 -4.22 11.20 9.73
CA VAL A 278 -2.75 11.01 9.75
C VAL A 278 -2.07 12.14 10.50
N ALA A 279 -2.42 13.39 10.20
CA ALA A 279 -1.85 14.58 10.86
C ALA A 279 -2.19 14.65 12.36
N ALA A 280 -3.36 14.16 12.78
CA ALA A 280 -3.77 14.17 14.18
C ALA A 280 -3.24 12.96 14.99
N GLY A 281 -3.09 11.80 14.34
CA GLY A 281 -2.80 10.53 14.98
C GLY A 281 -1.33 10.10 14.94
N SER A 282 -0.51 10.75 14.10
CA SER A 282 0.89 10.39 13.88
C SER A 282 1.76 11.62 13.59
N ASN A 283 3.07 11.41 13.51
CA ASN A 283 4.04 12.39 13.01
C ASN A 283 4.36 12.19 11.50
N LEU A 284 3.58 11.35 10.82
CA LEU A 284 3.77 11.11 9.40
C LEU A 284 3.36 12.36 8.60
N HIS A 285 4.05 12.60 7.49
CA HIS A 285 3.70 13.66 6.54
C HIS A 285 3.45 13.06 5.15
N ALA A 286 2.54 13.69 4.41
CA ALA A 286 2.16 13.24 3.08
C ALA A 286 3.22 13.61 2.03
N ALA A 287 3.53 12.69 1.12
CA ALA A 287 4.36 12.97 -0.05
C ALA A 287 3.73 14.03 -0.98
N SER A 288 2.41 14.20 -0.91
CA SER A 288 1.69 15.22 -1.67
C SER A 288 1.90 16.64 -1.13
N ASP A 289 2.49 16.81 0.05
CA ASP A 289 2.73 18.11 0.71
C ASP A 289 1.45 18.96 0.80
N GLY A 290 0.36 18.34 1.29
CA GLY A 290 -0.94 18.98 1.45
C GLY A 290 -1.76 19.15 0.18
N ARG A 291 -1.24 18.76 -0.99
CA ARG A 291 -2.00 18.76 -2.25
C ARG A 291 -3.03 17.61 -2.27
N PRO A 292 -4.21 17.80 -2.90
CA PRO A 292 -5.20 16.73 -3.04
C PRO A 292 -4.63 15.50 -3.75
N ALA A 293 -4.59 14.35 -3.05
CA ALA A 293 -4.05 13.09 -3.56
C ALA A 293 -5.12 12.12 -4.12
N GLY A 294 -6.41 12.46 -4.00
CA GLY A 294 -7.49 11.50 -4.24
C GLY A 294 -7.60 10.56 -3.04
N ILE A 295 -7.86 9.28 -3.30
CA ILE A 295 -8.01 8.25 -2.27
C ILE A 295 -6.73 7.43 -2.04
N ASP A 296 -5.79 7.49 -2.98
CA ASP A 296 -4.47 6.88 -2.85
C ASP A 296 -3.52 7.86 -2.14
N HIS A 297 -2.82 7.37 -1.11
CA HIS A 297 -1.89 8.19 -0.33
C HIS A 297 -0.52 7.52 -0.15
N MET A 298 0.47 8.36 0.12
CA MET A 298 1.85 8.00 0.43
C MET A 298 2.35 8.93 1.52
N TYR A 299 2.83 8.35 2.62
CA TYR A 299 3.29 9.04 3.82
C TYR A 299 4.67 8.55 4.25
N GLY A 300 5.36 9.38 5.02
CA GLY A 300 6.64 9.06 5.63
C GLY A 300 6.81 9.69 7.00
N SER A 301 7.58 9.06 7.89
CA SER A 301 7.94 9.63 9.20
C SER A 301 8.91 10.81 9.05
N PRO A 302 9.17 11.61 10.11
CA PRO A 302 9.96 12.85 9.98
C PRO A 302 11.38 12.72 9.42
N ALA A 303 11.98 11.52 9.48
CA ALA A 303 13.30 11.24 8.89
C ALA A 303 13.25 11.08 7.36
N VAL A 304 12.07 10.84 6.80
CA VAL A 304 11.79 10.66 5.39
C VAL A 304 11.65 12.03 4.72
N LYS A 305 12.23 12.19 3.54
CA LYS A 305 12.00 13.34 2.67
C LYS A 305 11.54 12.84 1.31
N PHE A 306 10.37 13.32 0.88
CA PHE A 306 9.88 13.09 -0.48
C PHE A 306 10.35 14.18 -1.43
N THR A 307 10.77 13.77 -2.63
CA THR A 307 10.98 14.63 -3.79
C THR A 307 10.27 14.02 -5.00
N ASP A 308 10.01 14.86 -6.01
CA ASP A 308 9.43 14.44 -7.29
C ASP A 308 8.13 13.64 -7.19
N PHE A 309 7.32 13.89 -6.15
CA PHE A 309 6.04 13.21 -5.99
C PHE A 309 5.13 13.46 -7.20
N MET A 310 4.62 12.38 -7.78
CA MET A 310 3.69 12.41 -8.90
C MET A 310 2.58 11.37 -8.78
N ARG A 311 1.46 11.71 -9.41
CA ARG A 311 0.33 10.81 -9.69
C ARG A 311 0.36 10.48 -11.18
N ASP A 312 0.90 9.33 -11.55
CA ASP A 312 1.00 8.95 -12.96
C ASP A 312 -0.36 8.49 -13.47
N HIS A 313 -1.02 9.35 -14.26
CA HIS A 313 -2.23 9.02 -15.01
C HIS A 313 -1.90 8.81 -16.50
N SER A 314 -0.72 8.31 -16.86
CA SER A 314 -0.36 8.04 -18.25
C SER A 314 -1.36 7.08 -18.90
N LYS A 315 -1.40 7.08 -20.25
CA LYS A 315 -2.25 6.13 -21.00
C LYS A 315 -1.99 4.67 -20.61
N ARG A 316 -0.75 4.36 -20.20
CA ARG A 316 -0.38 3.01 -19.76
C ARG A 316 -0.94 2.70 -18.39
N VAL A 317 -0.85 3.63 -17.44
CA VAL A 317 -1.46 3.45 -16.11
C VAL A 317 -2.97 3.30 -16.23
N ARG A 318 -3.65 4.18 -16.97
CA ARG A 318 -5.10 4.08 -17.22
C ARG A 318 -5.52 2.80 -17.96
N TYR A 319 -4.61 2.16 -18.68
CA TYR A 319 -4.86 0.85 -19.27
C TYR A 319 -4.74 -0.26 -18.22
N ALA A 320 -3.83 -0.10 -17.26
CA ALA A 320 -3.57 -1.09 -16.22
C ALA A 320 -4.60 -1.05 -15.07
N SER A 321 -5.07 0.15 -14.73
CA SER A 321 -5.93 0.41 -13.58
C SER A 321 -6.76 1.68 -13.80
N ASP A 322 -7.85 1.80 -13.05
CA ASP A 322 -8.63 3.02 -12.84
C ASP A 322 -7.98 3.98 -11.81
N HIS A 323 -7.00 3.50 -11.04
CA HIS A 323 -6.19 4.30 -10.12
C HIS A 323 -4.91 4.87 -10.76
N PRO A 324 -4.40 6.02 -10.31
CA PRO A 324 -3.03 6.43 -10.61
C PRO A 324 -2.01 5.49 -9.98
N LEU A 325 -0.82 5.44 -10.56
CA LEU A 325 0.38 4.98 -9.85
C LEU A 325 0.94 6.20 -9.11
N LEU A 326 1.00 6.14 -7.78
CA LEU A 326 1.76 7.12 -7.02
C LEU A 326 3.26 6.79 -7.10
N VAL A 327 4.08 7.81 -7.32
CA VAL A 327 5.54 7.69 -7.30
C VAL A 327 6.12 8.80 -6.45
N GLY A 328 7.06 8.48 -5.57
CA GLY A 328 7.85 9.44 -4.83
C GLY A 328 9.31 8.99 -4.76
N HIS A 329 10.23 9.93 -4.97
CA HIS A 329 11.64 9.71 -4.64
C HIS A 329 11.81 10.00 -3.15
N VAL A 330 12.41 9.07 -2.44
CA VAL A 330 12.56 9.11 -0.99
C VAL A 330 14.02 9.20 -0.65
N HIS A 331 14.36 10.17 0.20
CA HIS A 331 15.62 10.20 0.93
C HIS A 331 15.35 10.02 2.43
N ILE A 332 16.02 9.07 3.06
CA ILE A 332 15.94 8.80 4.49
C ILE A 332 17.27 9.19 5.10
N LYS A 333 17.28 10.16 6.03
CA LYS A 333 18.54 10.60 6.66
C LYS A 333 19.21 9.45 7.42
N GLY A 334 20.53 9.32 7.27
CA GLY A 334 21.38 8.45 8.09
C GLY A 334 21.70 9.04 9.45
#